data_AF-A0AB73KVQ4-F1
#
_entry.id   AF-A0AB73KVQ4-F1
#
_cell.length_a   1.000
_cell.length_b   1.000
_cell.length_c   1.000
_cell.angle_alpha   90.00
_cell.angle_beta   90.00
_cell.angle_gamma   90.00
#
_symmetry.space_group_name_H-M   'P 1'
#
loop_
_entity.id
_entity.type
_entity.pdbx_description
1 polymer ?
#
loop_
_entity_poly.entity_id
_entity_poly.type
_entity_poly.pdbx_seq_one_letter_code
_entity_poly.pdbx_strand_id
1 'polypeptide(L)'
;MGNTYRGWATVIADGTGTAVEADLYAIQEKGRLSAWHGSLHTGAGASRWAVRGKTLDLRLPNGRQGECVITKVFPETGRAEVTGNGPVPFGSEHER
;
A
#
# COMPACT_ATOMS: atom_id res chain seq x y z
N MET A 1 -8.76 2.54 -17.24
CA MET A 1 -8.04 1.61 -16.34
C MET A 1 -7.49 2.44 -15.19
N GLY A 2 -7.96 2.18 -13.96
CA GLY A 2 -7.53 2.95 -12.79
C GLY A 2 -6.09 2.61 -12.44
N ASN A 3 -5.17 3.55 -12.68
CA ASN A 3 -3.78 3.45 -12.23
C ASN A 3 -3.64 3.82 -10.75
N THR A 4 -4.75 3.99 -10.04
CA THR A 4 -4.81 4.48 -8.67
C THR A 4 -5.82 3.67 -7.86
N TYR A 5 -5.62 3.65 -6.55
CA TYR A 5 -6.54 3.10 -5.58
C TYR A 5 -6.58 4.03 -4.37
N ARG A 6 -7.79 4.35 -3.89
CA ARG A 6 -8.01 5.07 -2.64
C ARG A 6 -9.06 4.33 -1.84
N GLY A 7 -8.72 3.89 -0.63
CA GLY A 7 -9.65 3.20 0.24
C GLY A 7 -8.99 2.37 1.33
N TRP A 8 -9.80 1.58 2.02
CA TRP A 8 -9.37 0.74 3.12
C TRP A 8 -8.51 -0.44 2.65
N ALA A 9 -7.36 -0.63 3.27
CA ALA A 9 -6.52 -1.80 3.10
C ALA A 9 -6.14 -2.41 4.47
N THR A 10 -5.58 -3.60 4.44
CA THR A 10 -5.02 -4.26 5.63
C THR A 10 -3.52 -4.44 5.43
N VAL A 11 -2.73 -3.84 6.32
CA VAL A 11 -1.30 -4.12 6.46
C VAL A 11 -1.16 -5.39 7.27
N ILE A 12 -0.44 -6.38 6.73
CA ILE A 12 -0.07 -7.60 7.43
C ILE A 12 1.43 -7.50 7.72
N ALA A 13 1.76 -7.39 9.00
CA ALA A 13 3.14 -7.32 9.48
C ALA A 13 3.29 -8.22 10.71
N ASP A 14 4.32 -9.07 10.72
CA ASP A 14 4.61 -10.02 11.81
C ASP A 14 3.38 -10.89 12.19
N GLY A 15 2.59 -11.29 11.19
CA GLY A 15 1.36 -12.06 11.38
C GLY A 15 0.16 -11.27 11.92
N THR A 16 0.30 -9.96 12.15
CA THR A 16 -0.77 -9.09 12.64
C THR A 16 -1.35 -8.23 11.52
N GLY A 17 -2.68 -8.26 11.37
CA GLY A 17 -3.42 -7.41 10.45
C GLY A 17 -3.79 -6.07 11.09
N THR A 18 -3.48 -4.95 10.43
CA THR A 18 -3.87 -3.59 10.83
C THR A 18 -4.62 -2.93 9.70
N ALA A 19 -5.84 -2.44 9.96
CA ALA A 19 -6.60 -1.67 8.98
C ALA A 19 -5.98 -0.27 8.77
N VAL A 20 -5.89 0.17 7.53
CA VAL A 20 -5.34 1.47 7.13
C VAL A 20 -6.15 2.07 5.99
N GLU A 21 -6.16 3.38 5.88
CA GLU A 21 -6.52 4.04 4.62
C GLU A 21 -5.30 4.08 3.72
N ALA A 22 -5.46 3.68 2.46
CA ALA A 22 -4.39 3.60 1.48
C ALA A 22 -4.70 4.46 0.26
N ASP A 23 -3.71 5.25 -0.15
CA ASP A 23 -3.65 5.97 -1.42
C ASP A 23 -2.52 5.36 -2.24
N LEU A 24 -2.85 4.54 -3.24
CA LEU A 24 -1.88 3.82 -4.07
C LEU A 24 -1.94 4.29 -5.52
N TYR A 25 -0.81 4.24 -6.21
CA TYR A 25 -0.71 4.53 -7.63
C TYR A 25 0.37 3.70 -8.32
N ALA A 26 0.08 3.26 -9.53
CA ALA A 26 0.98 2.49 -10.37
C ALA A 26 1.96 3.41 -11.08
N ILE A 27 3.23 3.00 -11.19
CA ILE A 27 4.18 3.61 -12.10
C ILE A 27 4.32 2.69 -13.31
N GLN A 28 3.98 3.23 -14.48
CA GLN A 28 4.22 2.58 -15.76
C GLN A 28 5.54 3.10 -16.33
N GLU A 29 6.54 2.23 -16.45
CA GLU A 29 7.77 2.55 -17.18
C GLU A 29 7.75 1.81 -18.52
N LYS A 30 7.86 2.57 -19.62
CA LYS A 30 7.98 2.04 -20.99
C LYS A 30 6.89 0.99 -21.33
N GLY A 31 5.65 1.20 -20.87
CA GLY A 31 4.51 0.32 -21.14
C GLY A 31 4.50 -0.98 -20.33
N ARG A 32 5.41 -1.14 -19.35
CA ARG A 32 5.37 -2.23 -18.38
C ARG A 32 5.06 -1.67 -16.99
N LEU A 33 4.20 -2.37 -16.25
CA LEU A 33 4.06 -2.18 -14.80
C LEU A 33 5.36 -2.64 -14.15
N SER A 34 6.16 -1.68 -13.67
CA SER A 34 7.45 -1.96 -13.04
C SER A 34 7.37 -1.86 -11.52
N ALA A 35 6.60 -0.88 -11.01
CA ALA A 35 6.46 -0.63 -9.58
C ALA A 35 5.14 0.09 -9.26
N TRP A 36 4.80 0.14 -7.98
CA TRP A 36 3.73 0.98 -7.47
C TRP A 36 4.14 1.64 -6.17
N HIS A 37 3.54 2.79 -5.90
CA HIS A 37 3.81 3.60 -4.74
C HIS A 37 2.51 3.88 -4.00
N GLY A 38 2.63 4.28 -2.75
CA GLY A 38 1.46 4.74 -2.03
C GLY A 38 1.74 5.35 -0.67
N SER A 39 0.69 5.82 -0.06
CA SER A 39 0.66 6.29 1.32
C SER A 39 -0.35 5.49 2.11
N LEU A 40 0.02 5.11 3.34
CA LEU A 40 -0.81 4.40 4.29
C LEU A 40 -1.05 5.29 5.50
N HIS A 41 -2.29 5.33 5.97
CA HIS A 41 -2.74 6.18 7.06
C HIS A 41 -3.45 5.35 8.14
N THR A 42 -3.03 5.51 9.39
CA THR A 42 -3.56 4.74 10.53
C THR A 42 -4.56 5.50 11.39
N GLY A 43 -5.01 6.67 10.93
CA GLY A 43 -5.97 7.53 11.63
C GLY A 43 -5.36 8.30 12.81
N ALA A 44 -4.74 7.61 13.78
CA ALA A 44 -4.08 8.26 14.92
C ALA A 44 -2.83 7.49 15.41
N GLY A 45 -1.70 8.20 15.50
CA GLY A 45 -0.45 7.71 16.07
C GLY A 45 0.39 6.84 15.12
N ALA A 46 1.70 6.77 15.40
CA ALA A 46 2.63 5.91 14.66
C ALA A 46 2.32 4.43 14.93
N SER A 47 2.06 3.66 13.87
CA SER A 47 1.89 2.22 14.00
C SER A 47 3.24 1.51 14.21
N ARG A 48 3.25 0.43 15.00
CA ARG A 48 4.46 -0.38 15.26
C ARG A 48 5.10 -0.96 13.98
N TRP A 49 4.30 -1.17 12.93
CA TRP A 49 4.79 -1.64 11.65
C TRP A 49 5.41 -0.53 10.79
N ALA A 50 5.20 0.75 11.12
CA ALA A 50 5.66 1.90 10.35
C ALA A 50 7.17 2.16 10.59
N VAL A 51 8.02 1.22 10.17
CA VAL A 51 9.47 1.27 10.29
C VAL A 51 10.08 1.34 8.89
N ARG A 52 10.90 2.37 8.62
CA ARG A 52 11.56 2.53 7.32
C ARG A 52 12.41 1.30 6.99
N GLY A 53 12.28 0.80 5.76
CA GLY A 53 12.96 -0.39 5.26
C GLY A 53 12.27 -1.70 5.62
N LYS A 54 11.19 -1.68 6.41
CA LYS A 54 10.42 -2.88 6.71
C LYS A 54 9.57 -3.29 5.52
N THR A 55 9.64 -4.58 5.17
CA THR A 55 8.75 -5.23 4.20
C THR A 55 7.45 -5.61 4.88
N LEU A 56 6.34 -5.39 4.19
CA LEU A 56 5.00 -5.73 4.65
C LEU A 56 4.13 -6.21 3.49
N ASP A 57 3.10 -6.96 3.84
CA ASP A 57 2.07 -7.40 2.91
C ASP A 57 0.88 -6.43 3.00
N LEU A 58 0.45 -5.90 1.86
CA LEU A 58 -0.72 -5.05 1.77
C LEU A 58 -1.87 -5.82 1.09
N ARG A 59 -2.95 -6.06 1.82
CA ARG A 59 -4.15 -6.74 1.32
C ARG A 59 -5.29 -5.74 1.11
N LEU A 60 -5.86 -5.73 -0.08
CA LEU A 60 -7.03 -4.92 -0.43
C LEU A 60 -8.35 -5.65 -0.11
N PRO A 61 -9.50 -4.96 -0.06
CA PRO A 61 -10.80 -5.55 0.29
C PRO A 61 -11.27 -6.63 -0.68
N ASN A 62 -10.85 -6.58 -1.95
CA ASN A 62 -11.12 -7.61 -2.95
C ASN A 62 -10.21 -8.85 -2.80
N GLY A 63 -9.45 -8.96 -1.71
CA GLY A 63 -8.57 -10.08 -1.41
C GLY A 63 -7.23 -10.05 -2.14
N ARG A 64 -7.00 -9.11 -3.06
CA ARG A 64 -5.71 -8.97 -3.74
C ARG A 64 -4.65 -8.47 -2.77
N GLN A 65 -3.43 -8.96 -2.96
CA GLN A 65 -2.32 -8.68 -2.06
C GLN A 65 -1.09 -8.24 -2.86
N GLY A 66 -0.29 -7.34 -2.30
CA GLY A 66 1.00 -6.93 -2.84
C GLY A 66 2.01 -6.71 -1.72
N GLU A 67 3.22 -7.21 -1.93
CA GLU A 67 4.35 -6.93 -1.05
C GLU A 67 4.87 -5.50 -1.31
N CYS A 68 5.18 -4.77 -0.25
CA CYS A 68 5.84 -3.48 -0.36
C CYS A 68 6.80 -3.22 0.79
N VAL A 69 7.67 -2.23 0.58
CA VAL A 69 8.63 -1.73 1.57
C VAL A 69 8.25 -0.32 1.99
N ILE A 70 8.39 -0.01 3.27
CA ILE A 70 8.23 1.35 3.77
C ILE A 70 9.44 2.19 3.39
N THR A 71 9.22 3.26 2.64
CA THR A 71 10.28 4.16 2.18
C THR A 71 10.43 5.37 3.09
N LYS A 72 9.33 5.82 3.72
CA LYS A 72 9.29 6.98 4.62
C LYS A 72 8.20 6.84 5.68
N VAL A 73 8.43 7.43 6.85
CA VAL A 73 7.48 7.42 7.98
C VAL A 73 7.30 8.86 8.47
N PHE A 74 6.06 9.23 8.76
CA PHE A 74 5.65 10.52 9.31
C PHE A 74 4.90 10.27 10.62
N PRO A 75 5.61 10.16 11.77
CA PRO A 75 5.00 9.80 13.05
C PRO A 75 3.89 10.76 13.50
N GLU A 76 4.10 12.07 13.27
CA GLU A 76 3.18 13.14 13.66
C GLU A 76 1.79 13.02 13.00
N THR A 77 1.72 12.40 11.81
CA THR A 77 0.47 12.28 11.03
C THR A 77 -0.03 10.85 10.92
N GLY A 78 0.66 9.88 11.51
CA GLY A 78 0.33 8.46 11.35
C GLY A 78 0.42 7.98 9.89
N ARG A 79 1.24 8.64 9.06
CA ARG A 79 1.40 8.34 7.64
C ARG A 79 2.70 7.59 7.37
N ALA A 80 2.66 6.61 6.48
CA ALA A 80 3.85 5.96 5.93
C ALA A 80 3.79 5.93 4.39
N GLU A 81 4.90 6.18 3.72
CA GLU A 81 5.03 5.97 2.29
C GLU A 81 5.59 4.57 2.02
N VAL A 82 5.05 3.93 0.99
CA VAL A 82 5.44 2.58 0.57
C VAL A 82 5.74 2.52 -0.91
N THR A 83 6.60 1.57 -1.27
CA THR A 83 6.85 1.18 -2.66
C THR A 83 6.74 -0.34 -2.76
N GLY A 84 5.93 -0.83 -3.69
CA GLY A 84 5.86 -2.25 -4.02
C GLY A 84 6.47 -2.54 -5.38
N ASN A 85 7.07 -3.73 -5.47
CA ASN A 85 7.64 -4.27 -6.70
C ASN A 85 6.73 -5.37 -7.23
N GLY A 86 6.61 -5.46 -8.56
CA GLY A 86 5.80 -6.49 -9.21
C GLY A 86 4.34 -6.08 -9.47
N PRO A 87 3.42 -7.04 -9.62
CA PRO A 87 2.04 -6.77 -10.01
C PRO A 87 1.34 -5.82 -9.03
N VAL A 88 0.64 -4.83 -9.56
CA VAL A 88 -0.20 -3.95 -8.74
C VAL A 88 -1.33 -4.75 -8.09
N PRO A 89 -1.59 -4.55 -6.79
CA PRO A 89 -2.73 -5.18 -6.13
C PRO A 89 -4.07 -4.50 -6.50
N PHE A 90 -4.04 -3.39 -7.26
CA PHE A 90 -5.20 -2.60 -7.67
C PHE A 90 -5.32 -2.50 -9.20
N GLY A 91 -6.56 -2.42 -9.72
CA GLY A 91 -6.90 -2.54 -11.16
C GLY A 91 -6.65 -3.98 -11.67
N SER A 92 -7.56 -4.71 -12.30
CA SER A 92 -8.83 -4.42 -12.96
C SER A 92 -9.96 -5.20 -12.28
N GLU A 93 -10.95 -4.49 -11.77
CA GLU A 93 -12.33 -4.99 -11.73
C GLU A 93 -13.17 -3.98 -12.50
N HIS A 94 -14.00 -4.52 -13.40
CA HIS A 94 -15.06 -3.79 -14.08
C HIS A 94 -15.98 -3.14 -13.04
N GLU A 95 -16.21 -1.83 -13.15
CA GLU A 95 -17.54 -1.32 -12.84
C GLU A 95 -18.45 -1.81 -13.97
N ARG A 96 -19.26 -2.83 -13.69
CA ARG A 96 -20.43 -3.18 -14.51
C ARG A 96 -21.64 -2.40 -14.00
#